data_AF-A0A2A5XTI2-F1
#
_entry.id   AF-A0A2A5XTI2-F1
#
_cell.length_a   1.000
_cell.length_b   1.000
_cell.length_c   1.000
_cell.angle_alpha   90.00
_cell.angle_beta   90.00
_cell.angle_gamma   90.00
#
_symmetry.space_group_name_H-M   'P 1'
#
loop_
_entity.id
_entity.type
_entity.pdbx_description
1 polymer ?
#
loop_
_entity_poly.entity_id
_entity_poly.type
_entity_poly.pdbx_seq_one_letter_code
_entity_poly.pdbx_strand_id
1 'polypeptide(L)' 'MSDKAKLNFDNNEYEFQVIIGSEKEKAIDVSSLRSEANLITIDPGFKNTG' A
#
# COMPACT_ATOMS: atom_id res chain seq x y z
N MET A 1 5.92 -14.06 10.05
CA MET A 1 6.00 -12.63 10.45
C MET A 1 5.34 -11.84 9.33
N SER A 2 4.31 -11.07 9.64
CA SER A 2 3.66 -10.18 8.66
C SER A 2 4.49 -8.92 8.56
N ASP A 3 5.13 -8.68 7.41
CA ASP A 3 5.81 -7.42 7.14
C ASP A 3 4.73 -6.31 7.06
N LYS A 4 5.02 -5.13 7.62
CA LYS A 4 4.12 -3.98 7.59
C LYS A 4 4.85 -2.76 7.02
N ALA A 5 4.15 -1.99 6.21
CA ALA A 5 4.60 -0.70 5.73
C ALA A 5 3.92 0.41 6.54
N LYS A 6 4.68 1.45 6.89
CA LYS A 6 4.17 2.64 7.57
C LYS A 6 4.11 3.81 6.61
N LEU A 7 2.95 4.46 6.53
CA LEU A 7 2.74 5.68 5.78
C LEU A 7 2.52 6.83 6.76
N ASN A 8 3.39 7.84 6.71
CA ASN A 8 3.22 9.06 7.46
C ASN A 8 2.71 10.16 6.53
N PHE A 9 1.49 10.65 6.77
CA PHE A 9 0.85 11.67 5.95
C PHE A 9 -0.07 12.54 6.82
N ASP A 10 -0.02 13.86 6.62
CA ASP A 10 -0.85 14.85 7.35
C ASP A 10 -0.81 14.69 8.89
N ASN A 11 0.39 14.46 9.45
CA ASN A 11 0.62 14.17 10.87
C ASN A 11 -0.05 12.90 11.42
N ASN A 12 -0.56 12.02 10.55
CA ASN A 12 -1.09 10.71 10.89
C ASN A 12 -0.15 9.60 10.42
N GLU A 13 -0.09 8.51 11.20
CA GLU A 13 0.62 7.28 10.84
C GLU A 13 -0.39 6.18 10.51
N TYR A 14 -0.25 5.58 9.33
CA TYR A 14 -1.07 4.46 8.85
C TYR A 14 -0.20 3.22 8.67
N GLU A 15 -0.73 2.05 9.01
CA GLU A 15 -0.04 0.77 8.81
C GLU A 15 -0.75 -0.07 7.76
N PHE A 16 -0.02 -0.46 6.72
CA PHE A 16 -0.49 -1.34 5.67
C PHE A 16 0.25 -2.67 5.70
N GLN A 17 -0.42 -3.76 5.32
CA GLN A 17 0.22 -5.06 5.23
C GLN A 17 1.13 -5.12 4.01
N VAL A 18 2.26 -5.80 4.15
CA VAL A 18 3.11 -6.17 3.02
C VAL A 18 2.84 -7.63 2.67
N ILE A 19 2.40 -7.84 1.44
CA ILE A 19 2.11 -9.14 0.87
C ILE A 19 3.13 -9.49 -0.22
N ILE A 20 3.19 -10.75 -0.60
CA ILE A 20 3.97 -11.19 -1.76
C ILE A 20 3.03 -11.22 -2.96
N GLY A 21 3.31 -10.39 -3.97
CA GLY A 21 2.55 -10.32 -5.22
C GLY A 21 2.78 -11.54 -6.11
N SER A 22 2.01 -11.61 -7.19
CA SER A 22 2.03 -12.72 -8.16
C SER A 22 3.40 -12.94 -8.81
N GLU A 23 4.18 -11.88 -8.99
CA GLU A 23 5.57 -11.93 -9.52
C GLU A 23 6.65 -12.16 -8.42
N LYS A 24 6.24 -12.57 -7.21
CA LYS A 24 7.11 -12.78 -6.04
C LYS A 24 7.75 -11.50 -5.49
N GLU A 25 7.15 -10.36 -5.76
CA GLU A 25 7.59 -9.05 -5.28
C GLU A 25 6.88 -8.67 -3.98
N LYS A 26 7.48 -7.80 -3.17
CA LYS A 26 6.79 -7.24 -2.00
C LYS A 26 5.83 -6.14 -2.45
N ALA A 27 4.54 -6.33 -2.20
CA ALA A 27 3.49 -5.36 -2.49
C ALA A 27 2.88 -4.86 -1.18
N ILE A 28 2.46 -3.59 -1.16
CA ILE A 28 1.75 -3.00 -0.03
C ILE A 28 0.26 -3.13 -0.34
N ASP A 29 -0.49 -3.77 0.56
CA ASP A 29 -1.94 -3.82 0.46
C ASP A 29 -2.54 -2.45 0.79
N VAL A 30 -2.91 -1.71 -0.25
CA VAL A 30 -3.50 -0.37 -0.17
C VAL A 30 -5.02 -0.39 -0.27
N SER A 31 -5.67 -1.56 -0.06
CA SER A 31 -7.13 -1.69 -0.16
C SER A 31 -7.90 -0.74 0.77
N SER A 32 -7.33 -0.41 1.93
CA SER A 32 -7.90 0.53 2.91
C SER A 32 -7.38 1.97 2.79
N LEU A 33 -6.45 2.25 1.87
CA LEU A 33 -5.75 3.55 1.77
C LEU A 33 -6.73 4.72 1.61
N ARG A 34 -7.77 4.55 0.77
CA ARG A 34 -8.76 5.59 0.52
C ARG A 34 -9.68 5.81 1.72
N SER A 35 -10.06 4.75 2.43
CA SER A 35 -10.93 4.86 3.61
C SER A 35 -10.20 5.42 4.82
N GLU A 36 -8.92 5.10 4.99
CA GLU A 36 -8.14 5.48 6.18
C GLU A 36 -7.42 6.83 6.02
N ALA A 37 -6.73 7.01 4.89
CA ALA A 37 -5.89 8.18 4.65
C ALA A 37 -6.50 9.19 3.68
N ASN A 38 -7.68 8.90 3.10
CA ASN A 38 -8.29 9.70 2.02
C ASN A 38 -7.33 9.92 0.83
N LEU A 39 -6.46 8.94 0.57
CA LEU A 39 -5.48 8.93 -0.51
C LEU A 39 -5.86 7.94 -1.60
N ILE A 40 -5.41 8.19 -2.82
CA ILE A 40 -5.49 7.26 -3.95
C ILE A 40 -4.09 7.01 -4.50
N THR A 41 -3.87 5.82 -5.06
CA THR A 41 -2.67 5.56 -5.86
C THR A 41 -2.84 6.10 -7.27
N ILE A 42 -1.73 6.51 -7.88
CA ILE A 42 -1.68 6.86 -9.30
C ILE A 42 -0.56 6.05 -9.94
N ASP A 43 -0.95 5.09 -10.78
CA ASP A 43 -0.02 4.19 -11.47
C ASP A 43 -0.45 4.05 -12.93
N PRO A 44 -0.03 4.97 -13.82
CA PRO A 44 -0.43 4.96 -15.21
C PRO A 44 -0.05 3.63 -15.90
N GLY A 45 -1.07 2.86 -16.28
CA GLY A 45 -0.89 1.56 -16.91
C GLY A 45 -0.64 0.40 -15.94
N PHE A 46 -0.90 0.57 -14.64
CA PHE A 46 -0.82 -0.49 -13.62
C PHE A 46 0.53 -1.22 -13.56
N LYS A 47 1.63 -0.57 -13.98
CA LYS A 47 2.95 -1.21 -14.06
C LYS A 47 3.50 -1.63 -12.70
N ASN A 48 3.04 -1.00 -11.63
CA ASN A 48 3.47 -1.22 -10.25
C ASN A 48 2.30 -1.77 -9.41
N THR A 49 1.24 -2.27 -10.05
CA THR A 49 0.05 -2.82 -9.41
C THR A 49 -0.16 -4.25 -9.94
N GLY A 50 0.03 -5.26 -9.08
CA GLY A 50 0.12 -6.68 -9.48
C GLY A 50 -0.66 -7.65 -8.60
#